data_AF-A0A1Y4U0Z7-F1
#
_entry.id   AF-A0A1Y4U0Z7-F1
#
_cell.length_a   1.000
_cell.length_b   1.000
_cell.length_c   1.000
_cell.angle_alpha   90.00
_cell.angle_beta   90.00
_cell.angle_gamma   90.00
#
_symmetry.space_group_name_H-M   'P 1'
#
loop_
_entity.id
_entity.type
_entity.pdbx_description
1 polymer ?
#
loop_
_entity_poly.entity_id
_entity_poly.type
_entity_poly.pdbx_seq_one_letter_code
_entity_poly.pdbx_strand_id
1 'polypeptide(L)'
;MILYQALSAYQILECMVHRQIYYRDEKCVLLLGTYIKERMPRYFELETKRFFDEVYLFRFGGYRGTEEEIVRQVKEELGRSIPYKITDFDGILIAGIHTYLQVFLLSEGISFEMFEDGSGALSRPRVLAEIHRRSAPARYALIEKYGLYDHTSPLITKKYCDMASQEEGFFDPRAEDFQVMEAFHRLPGRRQEEIRRIFQVPALEGKKEEVLLLTQQFASLGQLSFDGQIDIYRHLFDYYLEGRQVVIKPHPDDILYYPLLFPEARLIEGTFPSELLPLAFERMPGTVCTVSSTGVNQIRRFFGGQLVFGPEYEESYRFDPLCYMALCLAVHLGVEGVLTEGVSLAQVRNMAGCMGAPWEDLVIREYQEGEEISGFLLLRGDGRTGGEEKAGGVPERGTVLWLNERGKYRMYTAERREQFLRMLPLVVREGEREHTMYFYSERSEVNRMAEEFRQERYLPFQDTTLSVEELSDEEMRIRMLEGILAATEKRLLEYIETEKELRQEIKRLKETEGKRGWS
;
A
#
# COMPACT_ATOMS: atom_id res chain seq x y z
N MET A 1 16.22 -36.91 7.73
CA MET A 1 15.63 -36.41 6.46
C MET A 1 14.61 -35.32 6.77
N ILE A 2 14.69 -34.19 6.08
CA ILE A 2 13.90 -32.99 6.37
C ILE A 2 13.06 -32.58 5.15
N LEU A 3 11.79 -32.27 5.35
CA LEU A 3 10.90 -31.74 4.31
C LEU A 3 10.78 -30.22 4.44
N TYR A 4 11.01 -29.51 3.35
CA TYR A 4 10.72 -28.08 3.20
C TYR A 4 9.53 -27.88 2.27
N GLN A 5 8.73 -26.83 2.52
CA GLN A 5 7.72 -26.33 1.60
C GLN A 5 7.91 -24.82 1.39
N ALA A 6 7.75 -24.35 0.15
CA ALA A 6 7.68 -22.93 -0.15
C ALA A 6 6.68 -22.61 -1.28
N LEU A 7 6.07 -21.42 -1.22
CA LEU A 7 5.10 -20.94 -2.20
C LEU A 7 5.58 -19.72 -3.00
N SER A 8 6.46 -18.89 -2.46
CA SER A 8 6.95 -17.66 -3.11
C SER A 8 8.47 -17.66 -3.27
N ALA A 9 9.01 -16.75 -4.09
CA ALA A 9 10.46 -16.63 -4.25
C ALA A 9 11.18 -16.26 -2.94
N TYR A 10 10.56 -15.41 -2.11
CA TYR A 10 11.04 -15.06 -0.78
C TYR A 10 11.06 -16.29 0.15
N GLN A 11 10.01 -17.09 0.14
CA GLN A 11 9.93 -18.32 0.95
C GLN A 11 10.93 -19.39 0.49
N ILE A 12 11.19 -19.49 -0.82
CA ILE A 12 12.24 -20.36 -1.36
C ILE A 12 13.61 -19.90 -0.84
N LEU A 13 13.87 -18.58 -0.82
CA LEU A 13 15.09 -18.03 -0.25
C LEU A 13 15.23 -18.40 1.23
N GLU A 14 14.17 -18.26 2.03
CA GLU A 14 14.16 -18.65 3.45
C GLU A 14 14.56 -20.12 3.62
N CYS A 15 13.90 -21.03 2.92
CA CYS A 15 14.21 -22.45 2.99
C CYS A 15 15.65 -22.76 2.54
N MET A 16 16.13 -22.14 1.45
CA MET A 16 17.49 -22.32 0.94
C MET A 16 18.54 -21.91 1.98
N VAL A 17 18.41 -20.70 2.53
CA VAL A 17 19.37 -20.13 3.48
C VAL A 17 19.31 -20.91 4.79
N HIS A 18 18.11 -21.22 5.28
CA HIS A 18 17.91 -21.99 6.50
C HIS A 18 18.59 -23.36 6.43
N ARG A 19 18.38 -24.10 5.33
CA ARG A 19 19.05 -25.39 5.12
C ARG A 19 20.56 -25.25 5.14
N GLN A 20 21.14 -24.24 4.48
CA GLN A 20 22.60 -24.07 4.46
C GLN A 20 23.21 -23.85 5.84
N ILE A 21 22.43 -23.34 6.80
CA ILE A 21 22.88 -23.05 8.17
C ILE A 21 22.65 -24.24 9.09
N TYR A 22 21.45 -24.83 9.08
CA TYR A 22 21.03 -25.78 10.11
C TYR A 22 21.04 -27.25 9.65
N TYR A 23 20.90 -27.50 8.35
CA TYR A 23 20.65 -28.84 7.81
C TYR A 23 21.50 -29.15 6.58
N ARG A 24 22.74 -28.64 6.57
CA ARG A 24 23.64 -28.75 5.41
C ARG A 24 24.01 -30.20 5.08
N ASP A 25 24.17 -31.03 6.11
CA ASP A 25 24.62 -32.42 5.98
C ASP A 25 23.45 -33.42 6.06
N GLU A 26 22.23 -32.93 6.23
CA GLU A 26 21.01 -33.72 6.25
C GLU A 26 20.40 -33.83 4.85
N LYS A 27 19.75 -34.96 4.58
CA LYS A 27 18.95 -35.11 3.36
C LYS A 27 17.73 -34.18 3.44
N CYS A 28 17.62 -33.22 2.53
CA CYS A 28 16.51 -32.27 2.48
C CYS A 28 15.75 -32.36 1.17
N VAL A 29 14.43 -32.52 1.28
CA VAL A 29 13.48 -32.53 0.16
C VAL A 29 12.72 -31.21 0.15
N LEU A 30 12.55 -30.59 -1.02
CA LEU A 30 11.75 -29.37 -1.17
C LEU A 30 10.48 -29.64 -1.98
N LEU A 31 9.34 -29.22 -1.44
CA LEU A 31 8.04 -29.26 -2.10
C LEU A 31 7.65 -27.85 -2.56
N LEU A 32 7.45 -27.67 -3.87
CA LEU A 32 7.08 -26.39 -4.48
C LEU A 32 5.72 -26.45 -5.14
N GLY A 33 5.07 -25.30 -5.27
CA GLY A 33 3.83 -25.20 -6.04
C GLY A 33 4.05 -25.43 -7.53
N THR A 34 3.12 -26.10 -8.21
CA THR A 34 3.21 -26.37 -9.66
C THR A 34 3.37 -25.10 -10.52
N TYR A 35 2.85 -23.96 -10.08
CA TYR A 35 2.98 -22.66 -10.74
C TYR A 35 4.41 -22.10 -10.73
N ILE A 36 5.34 -22.69 -9.97
CA ILE A 36 6.74 -22.24 -9.94
C ILE A 36 7.42 -22.35 -11.30
N LYS A 37 6.93 -23.24 -12.18
CA LYS A 37 7.43 -23.40 -13.55
C LYS A 37 7.37 -22.10 -14.35
N GLU A 38 6.34 -21.29 -14.12
CA GLU A 38 6.14 -20.01 -14.80
C GLU A 38 6.91 -18.90 -14.09
N ARG A 39 6.84 -18.84 -12.76
CA ARG A 39 7.45 -17.75 -11.97
C ARG A 39 8.95 -17.86 -11.80
N MET A 40 9.50 -19.07 -11.85
CA MET A 40 10.92 -19.36 -11.67
C MET A 40 11.32 -20.56 -12.55
N PRO A 41 11.49 -20.36 -13.87
CA PRO A 41 11.78 -21.44 -14.82
C PRO A 41 13.04 -22.27 -14.49
N ARG A 42 13.97 -21.68 -13.73
CA ARG A 42 15.23 -22.31 -13.28
C ARG A 42 15.11 -23.02 -11.92
N TYR A 43 13.90 -23.35 -11.45
CA TYR A 43 13.71 -24.02 -10.15
C TYR A 43 14.46 -25.36 -10.04
N PHE A 44 14.71 -26.07 -11.14
CA PHE A 44 15.50 -27.31 -11.16
C PHE A 44 16.96 -27.10 -10.72
N GLU A 45 17.45 -25.86 -10.72
CA GLU A 45 18.78 -25.52 -10.20
C GLU A 45 18.88 -25.66 -8.68
N LEU A 46 17.74 -25.66 -7.98
CA LEU A 46 17.70 -25.92 -6.54
C LEU A 46 18.23 -27.33 -6.23
N GLU A 47 17.92 -28.32 -7.07
CA GLU A 47 18.45 -29.68 -6.96
C GLU A 47 19.86 -29.79 -7.53
N THR A 48 20.07 -29.36 -8.79
CA THR A 48 21.36 -29.57 -9.48
C THR A 48 22.53 -28.81 -8.86
N LYS A 49 22.29 -27.68 -8.18
CA LYS A 49 23.31 -26.94 -7.40
C LYS A 49 23.39 -27.37 -5.92
N ARG A 50 22.66 -28.43 -5.56
CA ARG A 50 22.61 -29.01 -4.21
C ARG A 50 22.14 -28.01 -3.15
N PHE A 51 21.18 -27.14 -3.49
CA PHE A 51 20.43 -26.39 -2.48
C PHE A 51 19.38 -27.26 -1.82
N PHE A 52 18.90 -28.31 -2.49
CA PHE A 52 18.15 -29.42 -1.93
C PHE A 52 18.62 -30.70 -2.58
N ASP A 53 18.38 -31.83 -1.92
CA ASP A 53 18.75 -33.15 -2.46
C ASP A 53 17.74 -33.60 -3.51
N GLU A 54 16.45 -33.29 -3.30
CA GLU A 54 15.35 -33.62 -4.21
C GLU A 54 14.32 -32.49 -4.22
N VAL A 55 13.79 -32.13 -5.39
CA VAL A 55 12.74 -31.10 -5.54
C VAL A 55 11.50 -31.67 -6.23
N TYR A 56 10.35 -31.56 -5.57
CA TYR A 56 9.08 -32.05 -6.08
C TYR A 56 8.06 -30.93 -6.23
N LEU A 57 7.09 -31.15 -7.13
CA LEU A 57 6.00 -30.21 -7.37
C LEU A 57 4.69 -30.76 -6.82
N PHE A 58 3.93 -29.88 -6.19
CA PHE A 58 2.66 -30.17 -5.55
C PHE A 58 1.59 -29.14 -5.94
N ARG A 59 0.35 -29.61 -6.09
CA ARG A 59 -0.78 -28.75 -6.45
C ARG A 59 -1.45 -28.22 -5.18
N PHE A 60 -1.14 -26.99 -4.77
CA PHE A 60 -1.67 -26.40 -3.52
C PHE A 60 -3.14 -25.93 -3.57
N GLY A 61 -3.84 -26.03 -4.70
CA GLY A 61 -5.17 -25.46 -4.87
C GLY A 61 -6.07 -26.23 -5.84
N GLY A 62 -7.33 -25.79 -5.93
CA GLY A 62 -8.33 -26.38 -6.82
C GLY A 62 -9.07 -27.60 -6.25
N TYR A 63 -8.92 -27.89 -4.97
CA TYR A 63 -9.69 -28.93 -4.26
C TYR A 63 -11.11 -28.46 -3.99
N ARG A 64 -12.08 -29.37 -4.06
CA ARG A 64 -13.51 -29.10 -3.86
C ARG A 64 -14.15 -30.24 -3.06
N GLY A 65 -15.19 -29.93 -2.30
CA GLY A 65 -15.92 -30.90 -1.49
C GLY A 65 -15.99 -30.52 -0.02
N THR A 66 -16.38 -31.47 0.82
CA THR A 66 -16.32 -31.35 2.28
C THR A 66 -14.87 -31.30 2.78
N GLU A 67 -14.68 -30.96 4.05
CA GLU A 67 -13.37 -30.99 4.70
C GLU A 67 -12.69 -32.36 4.57
N GLU A 68 -13.41 -33.45 4.81
CA GLU A 68 -12.92 -34.83 4.70
C GLU A 68 -12.54 -35.18 3.26
N GLU A 69 -13.33 -34.72 2.28
CA GLU A 69 -13.05 -34.92 0.86
C GLU A 69 -11.80 -34.15 0.41
N ILE A 70 -11.63 -32.91 0.90
CA ILE A 70 -10.45 -32.08 0.61
C ILE A 70 -9.20 -32.72 1.22
N VAL A 71 -9.24 -33.12 2.50
CA VAL A 71 -8.13 -33.79 3.21
C VAL A 71 -7.72 -35.07 2.48
N ARG A 72 -8.68 -35.89 2.07
CA ARG A 72 -8.41 -37.12 1.30
C ARG A 72 -7.74 -36.81 -0.06
N GLN A 73 -8.25 -35.83 -0.80
CA GLN A 73 -7.66 -35.44 -2.09
C GLN A 73 -6.23 -34.93 -1.94
N VAL A 74 -5.95 -34.13 -0.90
CA VAL A 74 -4.61 -33.63 -0.58
C VAL A 74 -3.66 -34.78 -0.24
N LYS A 75 -4.11 -35.74 0.59
CA LYS A 75 -3.34 -36.95 0.94
C LYS A 75 -2.98 -37.78 -0.29
N GLU A 76 -3.94 -38.00 -1.18
CA GLU A 76 -3.73 -38.72 -2.45
C GLU A 76 -2.77 -37.96 -3.39
N GLU A 77 -2.90 -36.64 -3.50
CA GLU A 77 -2.00 -35.81 -4.30
C GLU A 77 -0.57 -35.86 -3.75
N LEU A 78 -0.39 -35.76 -2.43
CA LEU A 78 0.93 -35.81 -1.79
C LEU A 78 1.61 -37.14 -2.07
N GLY A 79 0.90 -38.26 -1.90
CA GLY A 79 1.41 -39.60 -2.18
C GLY A 79 1.75 -39.85 -3.66
N ARG A 80 1.19 -39.06 -4.59
CA ARG A 80 1.59 -39.07 -6.01
C ARG A 80 2.74 -38.12 -6.32
N SER A 81 2.93 -37.09 -5.49
CA SER A 81 3.89 -36.00 -5.75
C SER A 81 5.30 -36.32 -5.25
N ILE A 82 5.41 -37.05 -4.12
CA ILE A 82 6.70 -37.42 -3.51
C ILE A 82 6.77 -38.94 -3.27
N PRO A 83 7.96 -39.56 -3.33
CA PRO A 83 8.12 -41.01 -3.14
C PRO A 83 8.19 -41.43 -1.65
N TYR A 84 7.99 -40.49 -0.72
CA TYR A 84 8.08 -40.71 0.72
C TYR A 84 6.72 -40.59 1.39
N LYS A 85 6.52 -41.30 2.49
CA LYS A 85 5.41 -40.99 3.40
C LYS A 85 5.77 -39.75 4.20
N ILE A 86 4.76 -38.97 4.57
CA ILE A 86 4.97 -37.77 5.39
C ILE A 86 5.62 -38.08 6.75
N THR A 87 5.39 -39.29 7.27
CA THR A 87 5.99 -39.79 8.52
C THR A 87 7.45 -40.23 8.38
N ASP A 88 8.00 -40.27 7.17
CA ASP A 88 9.40 -40.63 6.94
C ASP A 88 10.36 -39.44 7.17
N PHE A 89 9.81 -38.24 7.37
CA PHE A 89 10.58 -37.03 7.63
C PHE A 89 10.72 -36.78 9.13
N ASP A 90 11.95 -36.54 9.58
CA ASP A 90 12.26 -36.20 10.98
C ASP A 90 11.84 -34.76 11.33
N GLY A 91 11.68 -33.91 10.31
CA GLY A 91 11.22 -32.53 10.45
C GLY A 91 10.52 -32.05 9.19
N ILE A 92 9.47 -31.25 9.40
CA ILE A 92 8.67 -30.61 8.35
C ILE A 92 8.71 -29.11 8.60
N LEU A 93 9.31 -28.35 7.69
CA LEU A 93 9.44 -26.90 7.79
C LEU A 93 8.69 -26.24 6.64
N ILE A 94 7.74 -25.37 6.96
CA ILE A 94 6.79 -24.84 5.99
C ILE A 94 6.86 -23.32 5.94
N ALA A 95 7.23 -22.79 4.78
CA ALA A 95 7.08 -21.39 4.44
C ALA A 95 5.78 -21.21 3.65
N GLY A 96 4.87 -20.38 4.18
CA GLY A 96 3.50 -20.22 3.66
C GLY A 96 2.56 -21.34 4.10
N ILE A 97 2.08 -21.27 5.36
CA ILE A 97 1.27 -22.33 5.99
C ILE A 97 -0.22 -22.28 5.65
N HIS A 98 -0.68 -21.26 4.92
CA HIS A 98 -2.09 -21.00 4.66
C HIS A 98 -2.63 -21.85 3.49
N THR A 99 -2.43 -23.17 3.49
CA THR A 99 -2.85 -24.08 2.41
C THR A 99 -3.60 -25.31 2.92
N TYR A 100 -4.25 -26.03 1.99
CA TYR A 100 -4.90 -27.30 2.31
C TYR A 100 -3.92 -28.42 2.68
N LEU A 101 -2.63 -28.31 2.31
CA LEU A 101 -1.63 -29.27 2.77
C LEU A 101 -1.48 -29.20 4.29
N GLN A 102 -1.44 -27.99 4.86
CA GLN A 102 -1.36 -27.81 6.31
C GLN A 102 -2.64 -28.24 7.02
N VAL A 103 -3.81 -28.02 6.41
CA VAL A 103 -5.08 -28.59 6.92
C VAL A 103 -4.99 -30.11 7.02
N PHE A 104 -4.50 -30.80 5.98
CA PHE A 104 -4.27 -32.24 6.02
C PHE A 104 -3.31 -32.65 7.15
N LEU A 105 -2.14 -31.99 7.27
CA LEU A 105 -1.16 -32.31 8.32
C LEU A 105 -1.79 -32.23 9.71
N LEU A 106 -2.48 -31.13 9.99
CA LEU A 106 -3.11 -30.92 11.29
C LEU A 106 -4.27 -31.89 11.54
N SER A 107 -5.05 -32.24 10.51
CA SER A 107 -6.13 -33.23 10.64
C SER A 107 -5.63 -34.65 10.98
N GLU A 108 -4.40 -34.97 10.60
CA GLU A 108 -3.75 -36.26 10.91
C GLU A 108 -2.83 -36.18 12.14
N GLY A 109 -2.84 -35.05 12.86
CA GLY A 109 -2.03 -34.86 14.08
C GLY A 109 -0.53 -34.69 13.81
N ILE A 110 -0.15 -34.31 12.60
CA ILE A 110 1.25 -34.14 12.19
C ILE A 110 1.71 -32.72 12.52
N SER A 111 2.73 -32.61 13.37
CA SER A 111 3.35 -31.34 13.72
C SER A 111 4.33 -30.84 12.67
N PHE A 112 4.52 -29.53 12.62
CA PHE A 112 5.50 -28.90 11.73
C PHE A 112 6.04 -27.59 12.33
N GLU A 113 7.18 -27.15 11.80
CA GLU A 113 7.74 -25.81 12.04
C GLU A 113 7.35 -24.88 10.89
N MET A 114 7.22 -23.59 11.17
CA MET A 114 6.83 -22.61 10.16
C MET A 114 7.87 -21.49 10.00
N PHE A 115 7.93 -20.92 8.80
CA PHE A 115 8.49 -19.60 8.56
C PHE A 115 7.36 -18.58 8.52
N GLU A 116 7.62 -17.36 8.98
CA GLU A 116 6.71 -16.24 8.75
C GLU A 116 6.48 -16.03 7.24
N ASP A 117 5.30 -15.55 6.86
CA ASP A 117 4.96 -15.35 5.44
C ASP A 117 5.76 -14.20 4.79
N GLY A 118 6.35 -13.37 5.63
CA GLY A 118 7.05 -12.14 5.30
C GLY A 118 7.71 -11.52 6.51
N SER A 119 8.72 -10.69 6.28
CA SER A 119 9.44 -10.05 7.39
C SER A 119 8.50 -9.21 8.26
N GLY A 120 8.33 -9.61 9.52
CA GLY A 120 7.41 -8.91 10.44
C GLY A 120 5.95 -9.36 10.32
N ALA A 121 5.65 -10.41 9.54
CA ALA A 121 4.28 -10.88 9.35
C ALA A 121 3.74 -11.62 10.57
N LEU A 122 4.62 -12.20 11.40
CA LEU A 122 4.21 -13.03 12.54
C LEU A 122 3.41 -12.24 13.59
N SER A 123 3.80 -10.99 13.86
CA SER A 123 3.07 -10.04 14.72
C SER A 123 1.82 -9.43 14.07
N ARG A 124 1.62 -9.62 12.76
CA ARG A 124 0.54 -9.00 11.96
C ARG A 124 -0.35 -10.02 11.24
N PRO A 125 -0.87 -11.06 11.94
CA PRO A 125 -1.62 -12.15 11.30
C PRO A 125 -2.89 -11.69 10.55
N ARG A 126 -3.47 -10.55 10.97
CA ARG A 126 -4.71 -10.02 10.40
C ARG A 126 -4.59 -9.58 8.95
N VAL A 127 -3.40 -9.13 8.53
CA VAL A 127 -3.18 -8.57 7.18
C VAL A 127 -3.51 -9.61 6.10
N LEU A 128 -2.89 -10.79 6.18
CA LEU A 128 -3.14 -11.85 5.22
C LEU A 128 -4.52 -12.49 5.40
N ALA A 129 -4.97 -12.64 6.66
CA ALA A 129 -6.28 -13.19 6.98
C ALA A 129 -7.41 -12.40 6.31
N GLU A 130 -7.36 -11.07 6.35
CA GLU A 130 -8.37 -10.21 5.74
C GLU A 130 -8.38 -10.30 4.20
N ILE A 131 -7.19 -10.35 3.57
CA ILE A 131 -7.04 -10.52 2.13
C ILE A 131 -7.69 -11.85 1.68
N HIS A 132 -7.39 -12.95 2.37
CA HIS A 132 -7.93 -14.27 2.02
C HIS A 132 -9.41 -14.41 2.37
N ARG A 133 -9.88 -13.77 3.45
CA ARG A 133 -11.30 -13.72 3.80
C ARG A 133 -12.13 -13.08 2.69
N ARG A 134 -11.62 -12.04 2.03
CA ARG A 134 -12.27 -11.36 0.90
C ARG A 134 -12.15 -12.14 -0.40
N SER A 135 -10.95 -12.60 -0.75
CA SER A 135 -10.66 -13.20 -2.06
C SER A 135 -11.06 -14.67 -2.17
N ALA A 136 -11.03 -15.44 -1.08
CA ALA A 136 -11.37 -16.86 -1.06
C ALA A 136 -12.08 -17.28 0.25
N PRO A 137 -13.32 -16.81 0.51
CA PRO A 137 -14.00 -16.96 1.81
C PRO A 137 -14.12 -18.41 2.31
N ALA A 138 -14.45 -19.36 1.42
CA ALA A 138 -14.60 -20.76 1.78
C ALA A 138 -13.26 -21.42 2.17
N ARG A 139 -12.19 -21.10 1.42
CA ARG A 139 -10.83 -21.55 1.75
C ARG A 139 -10.36 -20.94 3.08
N TYR A 140 -10.62 -19.65 3.26
CA TYR A 140 -10.33 -18.93 4.50
C TYR A 140 -10.98 -19.62 5.70
N ALA A 141 -12.30 -19.85 5.65
CA ALA A 141 -13.06 -20.44 6.74
C ALA A 141 -12.54 -21.82 7.17
N LEU A 142 -12.17 -22.68 6.20
CA LEU A 142 -11.60 -23.99 6.52
C LEU A 142 -10.22 -23.87 7.16
N ILE A 143 -9.32 -23.05 6.61
CA ILE A 143 -7.96 -22.88 7.14
C ILE A 143 -7.97 -22.25 8.53
N GLU A 144 -8.87 -21.29 8.77
CA GLU A 144 -9.03 -20.60 10.06
C GLU A 144 -9.42 -21.58 11.18
N LYS A 145 -10.27 -22.59 10.90
CA LYS A 145 -10.66 -23.63 11.87
C LYS A 145 -9.47 -24.33 12.53
N TYR A 146 -8.33 -24.37 11.82
CA TYR A 146 -7.11 -25.01 12.26
C TYR A 146 -6.10 -24.06 12.93
N GLY A 147 -6.45 -22.80 13.19
CA GLY A 147 -5.57 -21.82 13.85
C GLY A 147 -4.31 -21.50 13.04
N LEU A 148 -4.44 -21.52 11.71
CA LEU A 148 -3.31 -21.31 10.79
C LEU A 148 -3.05 -19.83 10.51
N TYR A 149 -4.08 -18.97 10.48
CA TYR A 149 -3.89 -17.52 10.25
C TYR A 149 -3.37 -16.77 11.47
N ASP A 150 -3.84 -17.15 12.66
CA ASP A 150 -3.39 -16.55 13.93
C ASP A 150 -2.24 -17.33 14.58
N HIS A 151 -1.78 -18.39 13.92
CA HIS A 151 -0.66 -19.23 14.36
C HIS A 151 -0.88 -19.90 15.73
N THR A 152 -2.14 -20.08 16.16
CA THR A 152 -2.47 -20.61 17.49
C THR A 152 -2.40 -22.13 17.58
N SER A 153 -2.40 -22.84 16.45
CA SER A 153 -2.35 -24.30 16.43
C SER A 153 -1.21 -24.87 17.31
N PRO A 154 -1.50 -25.84 18.19
CA PRO A 154 -0.47 -26.43 19.08
C PRO A 154 0.52 -27.32 18.32
N LEU A 155 0.15 -27.78 17.12
CA LEU A 155 0.99 -28.62 16.26
C LEU A 155 2.00 -27.79 15.45
N ILE A 156 1.93 -26.46 15.52
CA ILE A 156 3.03 -25.59 15.09
C ILE A 156 4.04 -25.57 16.24
N THR A 157 5.15 -26.27 16.10
CA THR A 157 6.11 -26.48 17.21
C THR A 157 7.12 -25.35 17.33
N LYS A 158 7.41 -24.65 16.22
CA LYS A 158 8.37 -23.55 16.15
C LYS A 158 8.01 -22.59 15.02
N LYS A 159 8.35 -21.30 15.18
CA LYS A 159 8.02 -20.21 14.27
C LYS A 159 9.28 -19.38 13.97
N TYR A 160 9.94 -19.64 12.85
CA TYR A 160 11.06 -18.82 12.39
C TYR A 160 10.55 -17.49 11.89
N CYS A 161 11.08 -16.40 12.43
CA CYS A 161 10.70 -15.05 12.02
C CYS A 161 11.85 -14.08 12.23
N ASP A 162 11.79 -12.96 11.55
CA ASP A 162 12.69 -11.85 11.80
C ASP A 162 12.21 -11.07 13.03
N MET A 163 12.85 -11.30 14.18
CA MET A 163 12.42 -10.68 15.43
C MET A 163 12.54 -9.15 15.40
N ALA A 164 13.52 -8.61 14.67
CA ALA A 164 13.73 -7.16 14.55
C ALA A 164 12.66 -6.46 13.71
N SER A 165 11.85 -7.20 12.94
CA SER A 165 10.77 -6.65 12.10
C SER A 165 9.38 -6.71 12.74
N GLN A 166 9.27 -7.35 13.91
CA GLN A 166 7.99 -7.51 14.59
C GLN A 166 7.54 -6.20 15.24
N GLU A 167 6.24 -6.10 15.55
CA GLU A 167 5.69 -4.97 16.30
C GLU A 167 6.30 -4.87 17.70
N GLU A 168 6.41 -3.64 18.21
CA GLU A 168 6.93 -3.40 19.55
C GLU A 168 6.13 -4.19 20.60
N GLY A 169 6.84 -4.87 21.51
CA GLY A 169 6.23 -5.72 22.53
C GLY A 169 5.79 -7.11 22.05
N PHE A 170 6.06 -7.47 20.79
CA PHE A 170 5.78 -8.82 20.29
C PHE A 170 6.58 -9.89 21.07
N PHE A 171 5.89 -10.94 21.49
CA PHE A 171 6.49 -12.10 22.13
C PHE A 171 5.68 -13.36 21.80
N ASP A 172 6.37 -14.41 21.37
CA ASP A 172 5.83 -15.75 21.24
C ASP A 172 6.90 -16.75 21.73
N PRO A 173 6.60 -17.63 22.70
CA PRO A 173 7.59 -18.56 23.24
C PRO A 173 8.06 -19.62 22.21
N ARG A 174 7.35 -19.78 21.10
CA ARG A 174 7.73 -20.66 19.98
C ARG A 174 8.43 -19.92 18.84
N ALA A 175 8.58 -18.59 18.93
CA ALA A 175 9.30 -17.81 17.94
C ALA A 175 10.81 -18.02 18.07
N GLU A 176 11.48 -18.24 16.93
CA GLU A 176 12.92 -18.32 16.82
C GLU A 176 13.40 -17.27 15.83
N ASP A 177 14.42 -16.50 16.23
CA ASP A 177 14.95 -15.44 15.38
C ASP A 177 15.72 -16.02 14.19
N PHE A 178 15.21 -15.75 12.99
CA PHE A 178 15.81 -16.14 11.73
C PHE A 178 15.71 -15.00 10.71
N GLN A 179 16.72 -14.15 10.72
CA GLN A 179 16.82 -13.02 9.80
C GLN A 179 17.44 -13.51 8.48
N VAL A 180 16.60 -13.92 7.52
CA VAL A 180 17.02 -14.54 6.25
C VAL A 180 18.09 -13.72 5.52
N MET A 181 18.00 -12.40 5.56
CA MET A 181 18.96 -11.53 4.89
C MET A 181 20.32 -11.48 5.60
N GLU A 182 20.36 -11.42 6.93
CA GLU A 182 21.64 -11.51 7.65
C GLU A 182 22.29 -12.88 7.43
N ALA A 183 21.48 -13.92 7.53
CA ALA A 183 21.87 -15.29 7.30
C ALA A 183 22.45 -15.50 5.88
N PHE A 184 21.83 -14.90 4.86
CA PHE A 184 22.33 -14.89 3.49
C PHE A 184 23.72 -14.25 3.38
N HIS A 185 23.93 -13.08 3.97
CA HIS A 185 25.21 -12.36 3.90
C HIS A 185 26.36 -13.09 4.63
N ARG A 186 26.03 -14.01 5.56
CA ARG A 186 27.00 -14.88 6.24
C ARG A 186 27.39 -16.11 5.42
N LEU A 187 26.66 -16.43 4.35
CA LEU A 187 27.03 -17.55 3.47
C LEU A 187 28.34 -17.27 2.73
N PRO A 188 29.11 -18.30 2.31
CA PRO A 188 30.29 -18.09 1.47
C PRO A 188 29.92 -17.33 0.17
N GLY A 189 30.78 -16.42 -0.30
CA GLY A 189 30.48 -15.57 -1.48
C GLY A 189 30.04 -16.37 -2.73
N ARG A 190 30.65 -17.54 -2.97
CA ARG A 190 30.20 -18.46 -4.03
C ARG A 190 28.74 -18.88 -3.89
N ARG A 191 28.27 -19.18 -2.66
CA ARG A 191 26.86 -19.54 -2.40
C ARG A 191 25.94 -18.35 -2.59
N GLN A 192 26.36 -17.15 -2.16
CA GLN A 192 25.60 -15.92 -2.40
C GLN A 192 25.39 -15.67 -3.90
N GLU A 193 26.46 -15.79 -4.70
CA GLU A 193 26.38 -15.68 -6.17
C GLU A 193 25.49 -16.75 -6.79
N GLU A 194 25.58 -18.00 -6.33
CA GLU A 194 24.74 -19.10 -6.83
C GLU A 194 23.24 -18.83 -6.57
N ILE A 195 22.90 -18.31 -5.39
CA ILE A 195 21.53 -17.89 -5.03
C ILE A 195 21.07 -16.72 -5.91
N ARG A 196 21.87 -15.65 -6.02
CA ARG A 196 21.55 -14.49 -6.89
C ARG A 196 21.28 -14.94 -8.33
N ARG A 197 22.09 -15.84 -8.88
CA ARG A 197 21.90 -16.39 -10.23
C ARG A 197 20.63 -17.21 -10.40
N ILE A 198 20.26 -18.00 -9.38
CA ILE A 198 19.02 -18.80 -9.38
C ILE A 198 17.79 -17.90 -9.49
N PHE A 199 17.77 -16.81 -8.73
CA PHE A 199 16.69 -15.83 -8.75
C PHE A 199 16.81 -14.78 -9.86
N GLN A 200 17.89 -14.82 -10.66
CA GLN A 200 18.19 -13.83 -11.70
C GLN A 200 18.23 -12.40 -11.14
N VAL A 201 18.77 -12.27 -9.92
CA VAL A 201 18.93 -10.99 -9.22
C VAL A 201 20.31 -10.42 -9.57
N PRO A 202 20.40 -9.18 -10.08
CA PRO A 202 21.67 -8.53 -10.38
C PRO A 202 22.41 -8.17 -9.09
N ALA A 203 23.73 -8.03 -9.18
CA ALA A 203 24.53 -7.42 -8.11
C ALA A 203 24.58 -5.90 -8.37
N LEU A 204 24.15 -5.12 -7.39
CA LEU A 204 24.01 -3.67 -7.45
C LEU A 204 24.66 -3.02 -6.24
N GLU A 205 25.10 -1.79 -6.44
CA GLU A 205 25.54 -0.90 -5.37
C GLU A 205 24.58 0.28 -5.30
N GLY A 206 24.07 0.55 -4.11
CA GLY A 206 23.18 1.67 -3.81
C GLY A 206 23.91 2.75 -3.01
N LYS A 207 23.45 3.99 -3.15
CA LYS A 207 23.99 5.15 -2.43
C LYS A 207 22.97 5.68 -1.43
N LYS A 208 23.43 6.26 -0.33
CA LYS A 208 22.53 6.76 0.74
C LYS A 208 21.66 7.93 0.25
N GLU A 209 22.10 8.63 -0.78
CA GLU A 209 21.45 9.77 -1.39
C GLU A 209 20.42 9.35 -2.45
N GLU A 210 20.44 8.08 -2.87
CA GLU A 210 19.51 7.53 -3.85
C GLU A 210 18.14 7.22 -3.24
N VAL A 211 17.10 7.40 -4.05
CA VAL A 211 15.73 6.96 -3.78
C VAL A 211 15.38 5.81 -4.70
N LEU A 212 15.04 4.65 -4.14
CA LEU A 212 14.53 3.51 -4.90
C LEU A 212 13.02 3.64 -5.10
N LEU A 213 12.59 3.91 -6.33
CA LEU A 213 11.18 3.92 -6.71
C LEU A 213 10.72 2.51 -7.14
N LEU A 214 9.76 1.95 -6.43
CA LEU A 214 9.06 0.72 -6.83
C LEU A 214 7.78 1.07 -7.59
N THR A 215 7.73 0.67 -8.85
CA THR A 215 6.57 0.95 -9.71
C THR A 215 5.52 -0.16 -9.62
N GLN A 216 4.36 0.10 -10.20
CA GLN A 216 3.20 -0.77 -10.31
C GLN A 216 2.57 -0.65 -11.70
N GLN A 217 1.89 -1.71 -12.10
CA GLN A 217 1.22 -1.88 -13.40
C GLN A 217 -0.25 -1.39 -13.38
N PHE A 218 -0.49 -0.15 -12.95
CA PHE A 218 -1.85 0.38 -12.74
C PHE A 218 -2.75 0.27 -13.97
N ALA A 219 -2.21 0.57 -15.16
CA ALA A 219 -2.95 0.51 -16.41
C ALA A 219 -3.29 -0.94 -16.79
N SER A 220 -2.36 -1.88 -16.61
CA SER A 220 -2.57 -3.30 -16.88
C SER A 220 -3.65 -3.91 -15.97
N LEU A 221 -3.79 -3.41 -14.74
CA LEU A 221 -4.80 -3.83 -13.77
C LEU A 221 -6.14 -3.07 -13.91
N GLY A 222 -6.23 -2.09 -14.81
CA GLY A 222 -7.42 -1.26 -15.00
C GLY A 222 -7.71 -0.29 -13.85
N GLN A 223 -6.73 -0.02 -12.98
CA GLN A 223 -6.85 0.93 -11.87
C GLN A 223 -6.74 2.38 -12.36
N LEU A 224 -5.87 2.63 -13.34
CA LEU A 224 -5.68 3.92 -14.00
C LEU A 224 -5.71 3.75 -15.52
N SER A 225 -5.96 4.84 -16.26
CA SER A 225 -5.64 4.87 -17.69
C SER A 225 -4.12 4.86 -17.90
N PHE A 226 -3.67 4.57 -19.12
CA PHE A 226 -2.24 4.66 -19.47
C PHE A 226 -1.69 6.07 -19.19
N ASP A 227 -2.40 7.12 -19.63
CA ASP A 227 -2.02 8.50 -19.35
C ASP A 227 -2.07 8.81 -17.84
N GLY A 228 -3.05 8.26 -17.12
CA GLY A 228 -3.13 8.40 -15.66
C GLY A 228 -1.96 7.74 -14.93
N GLN A 229 -1.43 6.63 -15.46
CA GLN A 229 -0.22 6.01 -14.92
C GLN A 229 1.03 6.85 -15.20
N ILE A 230 1.12 7.51 -16.35
CA ILE A 230 2.21 8.48 -16.63
C ILE A 230 2.09 9.67 -15.66
N ASP A 231 0.88 10.20 -15.51
CA ASP A 231 0.57 11.39 -14.71
C ASP A 231 0.93 11.19 -13.22
N ILE A 232 0.53 10.07 -12.62
CA ILE A 232 0.86 9.78 -11.22
C ILE A 232 2.37 9.70 -10.94
N TYR A 233 3.17 9.17 -11.88
CA TYR A 233 4.63 9.16 -11.71
C TYR A 233 5.24 10.54 -11.96
N ARG A 234 4.73 11.35 -12.88
CA ARG A 234 5.17 12.75 -13.05
C ARG A 234 4.92 13.56 -11.79
N HIS A 235 3.75 13.42 -11.18
CA HIS A 235 3.44 13.98 -9.87
C HIS A 235 4.43 13.54 -8.79
N LEU A 236 4.74 12.24 -8.71
CA LEU A 236 5.77 11.76 -7.78
C LEU A 236 7.12 12.45 -7.99
N PHE A 237 7.52 12.65 -9.25
CA PHE A 237 8.77 13.32 -9.58
C PHE A 237 8.75 14.82 -9.26
N ASP A 238 7.68 15.53 -9.57
CA ASP A 238 7.56 16.97 -9.26
C ASP A 238 7.47 17.24 -7.76
N TYR A 239 6.65 16.49 -7.01
CA TYR A 239 6.33 16.84 -5.63
C TYR A 239 7.21 16.15 -4.57
N TYR A 240 7.77 14.99 -4.89
CA TYR A 240 8.43 14.15 -3.88
C TYR A 240 9.87 13.74 -4.24
N LEU A 241 10.23 13.74 -5.54
CA LEU A 241 11.53 13.27 -6.00
C LEU A 241 12.35 14.33 -6.75
N GLU A 242 11.90 15.58 -6.77
CA GLU A 242 12.59 16.66 -7.48
C GLU A 242 14.03 16.81 -6.96
N GLY A 243 15.00 16.84 -7.88
CA GLY A 243 16.43 16.93 -7.55
C GLY A 243 17.04 15.69 -6.88
N ARG A 244 16.28 14.60 -6.69
CA ARG A 244 16.77 13.36 -6.06
C ARG A 244 17.41 12.44 -7.10
N GLN A 245 18.39 11.63 -6.66
CA GLN A 245 18.94 10.55 -7.50
C GLN A 245 17.98 9.35 -7.45
N VAL A 246 17.14 9.20 -8.48
CA VAL A 246 16.12 8.14 -8.50
C VAL A 246 16.65 6.88 -9.19
N VAL A 247 16.46 5.75 -8.53
CA VAL A 247 16.66 4.40 -9.08
C VAL A 247 15.29 3.75 -9.21
N ILE A 248 14.88 3.38 -10.41
CA ILE A 248 13.54 2.83 -10.68
C ILE A 248 13.65 1.30 -10.80
N LYS A 249 12.83 0.58 -10.04
CA LYS A 249 12.56 -0.84 -10.28
C LYS A 249 11.14 -1.01 -10.83
N PRO A 250 11.00 -1.27 -12.14
CA PRO A 250 9.71 -1.53 -12.74
C PRO A 250 9.05 -2.78 -12.16
N HIS A 251 7.72 -2.77 -12.07
CA HIS A 251 6.96 -4.01 -11.90
C HIS A 251 7.17 -4.90 -13.15
N PRO A 252 7.31 -6.24 -13.02
CA PRO A 252 7.58 -7.13 -14.16
C PRO A 252 6.58 -7.04 -15.32
N ASP A 253 5.32 -6.76 -14.99
CA ASP A 253 4.21 -6.61 -15.94
C ASP A 253 3.88 -5.13 -16.26
N ASP A 254 4.74 -4.19 -15.85
CA ASP A 254 4.58 -2.77 -16.19
C ASP A 254 4.95 -2.52 -17.65
N ILE A 255 4.13 -1.74 -18.34
CA ILE A 255 4.27 -1.44 -19.77
C ILE A 255 4.87 -0.05 -20.02
N LEU A 256 5.09 0.76 -18.99
CA LEU A 256 5.69 2.10 -19.15
C LEU A 256 7.18 2.04 -19.48
N TYR A 257 7.60 2.95 -20.36
CA TYR A 257 9.00 3.12 -20.72
C TYR A 257 9.64 4.27 -19.93
N TYR A 258 10.03 3.98 -18.69
CA TYR A 258 10.60 4.95 -17.76
C TYR A 258 11.81 5.75 -18.29
N PRO A 259 12.74 5.20 -19.09
CA PRO A 259 13.87 5.98 -19.61
C PRO A 259 13.48 7.16 -20.53
N LEU A 260 12.28 7.14 -21.14
CA LEU A 260 11.77 8.30 -21.89
C LEU A 260 11.07 9.32 -20.98
N LEU A 261 10.47 8.86 -19.88
CA LEU A 261 9.76 9.74 -18.94
C LEU A 261 10.73 10.46 -17.99
N PHE A 262 11.77 9.75 -17.56
CA PHE A 262 12.73 10.19 -16.54
C PHE A 262 14.16 9.80 -16.97
N PRO A 263 14.74 10.51 -17.96
CA PRO A 263 16.03 10.13 -18.55
C PRO A 263 17.21 10.22 -17.55
N GLU A 264 17.08 10.99 -16.48
CA GLU A 264 18.08 11.11 -15.41
C GLU A 264 18.03 9.94 -14.41
N ALA A 265 16.95 9.15 -14.41
CA ALA A 265 16.77 8.06 -13.47
C ALA A 265 17.49 6.78 -13.93
N ARG A 266 18.05 6.04 -12.97
CA ARG A 266 18.71 4.75 -13.22
C ARG A 266 17.69 3.62 -13.17
N LEU A 267 17.63 2.78 -14.20
CA LEU A 267 16.75 1.61 -14.22
C LEU A 267 17.42 0.37 -13.64
N ILE A 268 16.71 -0.38 -12.78
CA ILE A 268 17.09 -1.74 -12.41
C ILE A 268 16.48 -2.71 -13.42
N GLU A 269 17.34 -3.31 -14.22
CA GLU A 269 16.94 -4.34 -15.18
C GLU A 269 16.58 -5.66 -14.49
N GLY A 270 15.61 -6.38 -15.06
CA GLY A 270 15.23 -7.73 -14.65
C GLY A 270 13.85 -7.84 -14.00
N THR A 271 13.26 -9.03 -14.11
CA THR A 271 11.87 -9.34 -13.72
C THR A 271 11.73 -9.96 -12.33
N PHE A 272 12.77 -9.89 -11.51
CA PHE A 272 12.75 -10.51 -10.18
C PHE A 272 11.83 -9.73 -9.20
N PRO A 273 11.13 -10.42 -8.27
CA PRO A 273 10.24 -9.79 -7.30
C PRO A 273 10.95 -8.77 -6.39
N SER A 274 10.24 -7.73 -5.97
CA SER A 274 10.79 -6.65 -5.13
C SER A 274 11.24 -7.14 -3.76
N GLU A 275 10.67 -8.23 -3.23
CA GLU A 275 11.06 -8.86 -1.97
C GLU A 275 12.51 -9.36 -1.98
N LEU A 276 13.07 -9.57 -3.18
CA LEU A 276 14.46 -10.00 -3.36
C LEU A 276 15.43 -8.83 -3.58
N LEU A 277 14.96 -7.58 -3.55
CA LEU A 277 15.83 -6.40 -3.64
C LEU A 277 16.98 -6.37 -2.64
N PRO A 278 16.80 -6.78 -1.37
CA PRO A 278 17.90 -6.85 -0.43
C PRO A 278 19.00 -7.84 -0.84
N LEU A 279 18.71 -8.83 -1.71
CA LEU A 279 19.74 -9.68 -2.29
C LEU A 279 20.51 -8.96 -3.41
N ALA A 280 19.88 -8.01 -4.09
CA ALA A 280 20.48 -7.32 -5.22
C ALA A 280 21.57 -6.34 -4.76
N PHE A 281 21.36 -5.68 -3.64
CA PHE A 281 22.19 -4.59 -3.18
C PHE A 281 23.21 -5.05 -2.13
N GLU A 282 24.49 -4.71 -2.34
CA GLU A 282 25.50 -4.80 -1.27
C GLU A 282 25.30 -3.69 -0.23
N ARG A 283 24.88 -2.52 -0.71
CA ARG A 283 24.43 -1.39 0.09
C ARG A 283 23.11 -0.89 -0.46
N MET A 284 22.11 -0.76 0.40
CA MET A 284 20.78 -0.28 0.01
C MET A 284 20.79 1.22 -0.30
N PRO A 285 19.95 1.69 -1.25
CA PRO A 285 19.58 3.09 -1.36
C PRO A 285 19.06 3.64 -0.02
N GLY A 286 19.22 4.94 0.23
CA GLY A 286 18.85 5.50 1.53
C GLY A 286 17.35 5.62 1.76
N THR A 287 16.57 5.80 0.69
CA THR A 287 15.11 5.95 0.75
C THR A 287 14.41 5.00 -0.21
N VAL A 288 13.26 4.46 0.17
CA VAL A 288 12.35 3.74 -0.74
C VAL A 288 11.09 4.59 -0.99
N CYS A 289 10.63 4.63 -2.23
CA CYS A 289 9.42 5.32 -2.65
C CYS A 289 8.49 4.35 -3.37
N THR A 290 7.18 4.38 -3.05
CA THR A 290 6.17 3.66 -3.82
C THR A 290 4.78 4.22 -3.59
N VAL A 291 3.94 4.20 -4.62
CA VAL A 291 2.52 4.56 -4.51
C VAL A 291 1.77 3.56 -3.61
N SER A 292 1.74 2.28 -3.97
CA SER A 292 0.95 1.27 -3.24
C SER A 292 1.54 -0.15 -3.39
N SER A 293 2.83 -0.28 -3.74
CA SER A 293 3.45 -1.60 -3.94
C SER A 293 3.53 -2.38 -2.64
N THR A 294 2.88 -3.55 -2.61
CA THR A 294 2.88 -4.43 -1.44
C THR A 294 4.26 -5.02 -1.12
N GLY A 295 5.14 -5.14 -2.12
CA GLY A 295 6.50 -5.64 -1.96
C GLY A 295 7.34 -4.78 -0.99
N VAL A 296 6.96 -3.51 -0.80
CA VAL A 296 7.65 -2.61 0.14
C VAL A 296 7.56 -3.09 1.59
N ASN A 297 6.48 -3.79 1.96
CA ASN A 297 6.23 -4.22 3.34
C ASN A 297 7.34 -5.13 3.87
N GLN A 298 7.95 -5.92 2.98
CA GLN A 298 8.99 -6.90 3.32
C GLN A 298 10.38 -6.27 3.43
N ILE A 299 10.58 -5.13 2.77
CA ILE A 299 11.92 -4.56 2.56
C ILE A 299 12.12 -3.16 3.17
N ARG A 300 11.04 -2.46 3.56
CA ARG A 300 11.09 -1.06 4.03
C ARG A 300 12.06 -0.81 5.18
N ARG A 301 12.27 -1.79 6.06
CA ARG A 301 13.21 -1.72 7.19
C ARG A 301 14.68 -1.59 6.79
N PHE A 302 15.02 -1.98 5.55
CA PHE A 302 16.38 -1.86 5.03
C PHE A 302 16.71 -0.45 4.54
N PHE A 303 15.75 0.49 4.60
CA PHE A 303 15.90 1.87 4.16
C PHE A 303 15.80 2.81 5.37
N GLY A 304 16.60 3.89 5.36
CA GLY A 304 16.55 4.92 6.40
C GLY A 304 15.39 5.91 6.23
N GLY A 305 14.93 6.12 4.99
CA GLY A 305 13.78 6.95 4.65
C GLY A 305 12.71 6.18 3.88
N GLN A 306 11.45 6.59 4.01
CA GLN A 306 10.31 5.91 3.39
C GLN A 306 9.33 6.97 2.85
N LEU A 307 9.03 6.89 1.55
CA LEU A 307 7.98 7.66 0.86
C LEU A 307 6.94 6.65 0.37
N VAL A 308 6.19 6.08 1.31
CA VAL A 308 5.19 5.05 1.03
C VAL A 308 3.81 5.70 1.12
N PHE A 309 3.05 5.59 0.04
CA PHE A 309 1.64 6.01 0.01
C PHE A 309 0.73 4.77 0.13
N GLY A 310 -0.58 4.97 0.00
CA GLY A 310 -1.57 3.91 -0.05
C GLY A 310 -2.41 3.95 -1.33
N PRO A 311 -3.31 2.96 -1.54
CA PRO A 311 -4.20 2.92 -2.70
C PRO A 311 -5.03 4.21 -2.89
N GLU A 312 -5.32 4.94 -1.82
CA GLU A 312 -6.00 6.24 -1.87
C GLU A 312 -5.25 7.29 -2.71
N TYR A 313 -3.93 7.17 -2.83
CA TYR A 313 -3.11 8.07 -3.64
C TYR A 313 -3.35 7.89 -5.14
N GLU A 314 -3.82 6.72 -5.58
CA GLU A 314 -4.23 6.47 -6.97
C GLU A 314 -5.34 7.43 -7.40
N GLU A 315 -6.16 7.90 -6.45
CA GLU A 315 -7.19 8.90 -6.70
C GLU A 315 -6.78 10.32 -6.29
N SER A 316 -5.91 10.47 -5.27
CA SER A 316 -5.62 11.76 -4.66
C SER A 316 -4.37 12.47 -5.18
N TYR A 317 -3.52 11.83 -6.00
CA TYR A 317 -2.30 12.46 -6.52
C TYR A 317 -2.57 13.76 -7.29
N ARG A 318 -3.70 13.86 -7.99
CA ARG A 318 -4.13 15.07 -8.70
C ARG A 318 -4.35 16.28 -7.78
N PHE A 319 -4.41 16.05 -6.48
CA PHE A 319 -4.58 17.07 -5.45
C PHE A 319 -3.27 17.39 -4.70
N ASP A 320 -2.12 16.86 -5.16
CA ASP A 320 -0.80 17.32 -4.73
C ASP A 320 -0.63 18.86 -4.81
N PRO A 321 -1.11 19.56 -5.86
CA PRO A 321 -1.04 21.03 -5.92
C PRO A 321 -1.69 21.71 -4.70
N LEU A 322 -2.83 21.19 -4.28
CA LEU A 322 -3.59 21.73 -3.13
C LEU A 322 -2.89 21.43 -1.81
N CYS A 323 -2.35 20.22 -1.65
CA CYS A 323 -1.56 19.86 -0.47
C CYS A 323 -0.31 20.73 -0.36
N TYR A 324 0.37 20.97 -1.48
CA TYR A 324 1.56 21.81 -1.55
C TYR A 324 1.25 23.25 -1.14
N MET A 325 0.19 23.82 -1.72
CA MET A 325 -0.23 25.19 -1.40
C MET A 325 -0.73 25.33 0.04
N ALA A 326 -1.42 24.31 0.57
CA ALA A 326 -1.84 24.28 1.97
C ALA A 326 -0.65 24.29 2.94
N LEU A 327 0.42 23.55 2.64
CA LEU A 327 1.65 23.55 3.43
C LEU A 327 2.40 24.88 3.34
N CYS A 328 2.47 25.49 2.17
CA CYS A 328 3.02 26.84 1.98
C CYS A 328 2.24 27.87 2.79
N LEU A 329 0.90 27.80 2.75
CA LEU A 329 0.03 28.67 3.54
C LEU A 329 0.25 28.44 5.05
N ALA A 330 0.36 27.19 5.51
CA ALA A 330 0.60 26.89 6.92
C ALA A 330 1.86 27.60 7.46
N VAL A 331 2.97 27.50 6.74
CA VAL A 331 4.22 28.20 7.10
C VAL A 331 4.04 29.72 7.07
N HIS A 332 3.39 30.25 6.03
CA HIS A 332 3.10 31.68 5.90
C HIS A 332 2.26 32.22 7.07
N LEU A 333 1.31 31.44 7.56
CA LEU A 333 0.48 31.79 8.72
C LEU A 333 1.22 31.65 10.06
N GLY A 334 2.40 31.03 10.08
CA GLY A 334 3.17 30.78 11.30
C GLY A 334 2.47 29.83 12.27
N VAL A 335 1.69 28.87 11.76
CA VAL A 335 1.04 27.85 12.61
C VAL A 335 2.04 26.80 13.09
N GLU A 336 1.75 26.14 14.21
CA GLU A 336 2.58 25.09 14.80
C GLU A 336 2.51 23.78 13.99
N GLY A 337 1.41 23.58 13.27
CA GLY A 337 1.19 22.33 12.55
C GLY A 337 -0.09 22.30 11.73
N VAL A 338 -0.34 21.13 11.16
CA VAL A 338 -1.44 20.86 10.25
C VAL A 338 -2.24 19.64 10.73
N LEU A 339 -3.55 19.81 10.85
CA LEU A 339 -4.48 18.73 11.15
C LEU A 339 -5.22 18.32 9.87
N THR A 340 -5.35 17.03 9.59
CA THR A 340 -6.02 16.54 8.37
C THR A 340 -7.35 15.85 8.69
N GLU A 341 -8.42 16.24 7.99
CA GLU A 341 -9.72 15.57 8.01
C GLU A 341 -10.19 15.31 6.57
N GLY A 342 -10.29 14.04 6.17
CA GLY A 342 -10.70 13.69 4.80
C GLY A 342 -9.65 13.93 3.71
N VAL A 343 -8.42 14.31 4.09
CA VAL A 343 -7.22 14.41 3.25
C VAL A 343 -6.25 13.29 3.62
N SER A 344 -5.48 12.75 2.67
CA SER A 344 -4.49 11.71 2.96
C SER A 344 -3.37 12.25 3.84
N LEU A 345 -3.28 11.73 5.08
CA LEU A 345 -2.22 12.08 6.01
C LEU A 345 -0.83 11.72 5.46
N ALA A 346 -0.72 10.57 4.78
CA ALA A 346 0.54 10.11 4.18
C ALA A 346 1.02 11.09 3.09
N GLN A 347 0.10 11.56 2.25
CA GLN A 347 0.39 12.55 1.20
C GLN A 347 0.96 13.85 1.80
N VAL A 348 0.26 14.44 2.77
CA VAL A 348 0.68 15.70 3.41
C VAL A 348 2.01 15.56 4.16
N ARG A 349 2.21 14.47 4.92
CA ARG A 349 3.47 14.23 5.65
C ARG A 349 4.66 13.99 4.73
N ASN A 350 4.50 13.15 3.71
CA ASN A 350 5.56 12.87 2.75
C ASN A 350 5.96 14.16 2.01
N MET A 351 4.99 14.99 1.65
CA MET A 351 5.24 16.25 0.96
C MET A 351 6.01 17.23 1.84
N ALA A 352 5.57 17.45 3.08
CA ALA A 352 6.26 18.32 4.03
C ALA A 352 7.71 17.86 4.29
N GLY A 353 7.92 16.54 4.46
CA GLY A 353 9.26 15.97 4.62
C GLY A 353 10.16 16.13 3.39
N CYS A 354 9.60 16.07 2.17
CA CYS A 354 10.36 16.32 0.95
C CYS A 354 10.67 17.80 0.70
N MET A 355 9.81 18.70 1.16
CA MET A 355 10.05 20.15 1.10
C MET A 355 11.15 20.62 2.07
N GLY A 356 11.43 19.84 3.12
CA GLY A 356 12.45 20.16 4.15
C GLY A 356 12.04 21.33 5.05
N ALA A 357 12.96 21.83 5.87
CA ALA A 357 12.68 22.97 6.74
C ALA A 357 12.25 24.23 5.96
N PRO A 358 11.23 24.97 6.42
CA PRO A 358 10.52 24.81 7.69
C PRO A 358 9.30 23.87 7.65
N TRP A 359 8.96 23.27 6.51
CA TRP A 359 7.78 22.42 6.37
C TRP A 359 7.89 21.10 7.13
N GLU A 360 9.08 20.50 7.15
CA GLU A 360 9.32 19.25 7.89
C GLU A 360 9.18 19.39 9.41
N ASP A 361 9.29 20.63 9.93
CA ASP A 361 9.15 20.95 11.35
C ASP A 361 7.67 21.10 11.79
N LEU A 362 6.73 21.14 10.86
CA LEU A 362 5.30 21.23 11.17
C LEU A 362 4.79 19.95 11.86
N VAL A 363 4.00 20.11 12.92
CA VAL A 363 3.31 18.97 13.55
C VAL A 363 2.12 18.54 12.70
N ILE A 364 2.26 17.46 11.93
CA ILE A 364 1.21 16.98 11.01
C ILE A 364 0.55 15.70 11.54
N ARG A 365 -0.77 15.69 11.74
CA ARG A 365 -1.53 14.52 12.24
C ARG A 365 -3.00 14.54 11.82
N GLU A 366 -3.68 13.41 11.96
CA GLU A 366 -5.14 13.34 11.74
C GLU A 366 -5.89 14.09 12.83
N TYR A 367 -6.94 14.80 12.40
CA TYR A 367 -7.89 15.46 13.30
C TYR A 367 -8.76 14.43 14.04
N GLN A 368 -8.93 14.61 15.34
CA GLN A 368 -9.84 13.85 16.19
C GLN A 368 -11.04 14.72 16.58
N GLU A 369 -12.25 14.18 16.40
CA GLU A 369 -13.48 14.95 16.66
C GLU A 369 -13.51 15.48 18.11
N GLY A 370 -13.65 16.80 18.26
CA GLY A 370 -13.72 17.48 19.55
C GLY A 370 -12.37 17.94 20.12
N GLU A 371 -11.26 17.73 19.40
CA GLU A 371 -9.97 18.27 19.84
C GLU A 371 -9.82 19.76 19.57
N GLU A 372 -8.95 20.42 20.34
CA GLU A 372 -8.62 21.83 20.17
C GLU A 372 -7.72 22.04 18.96
N ILE A 373 -8.10 22.96 18.07
CA ILE A 373 -7.35 23.30 16.84
C ILE A 373 -6.58 24.62 16.95
N SER A 374 -6.51 25.22 18.14
CA SER A 374 -5.76 26.45 18.40
C SER A 374 -4.28 26.27 18.04
N GLY A 375 -3.73 27.14 17.20
CA GLY A 375 -2.33 27.06 16.75
C GLY A 375 -2.10 26.12 15.55
N PHE A 376 -3.13 25.45 15.04
CA PHE A 376 -3.06 24.55 13.89
C PHE A 376 -3.89 25.06 12.70
N LEU A 377 -3.49 24.66 11.49
CA LEU A 377 -4.33 24.75 10.29
C LEU A 377 -5.06 23.41 10.08
N LEU A 378 -6.40 23.41 10.16
CA LEU A 378 -7.21 22.23 9.86
C LEU A 378 -7.49 22.14 8.34
N LEU A 379 -6.91 21.15 7.67
CA LEU A 379 -7.18 20.81 6.27
C LEU A 379 -8.36 19.87 6.16
N ARG A 380 -9.41 20.31 5.47
CA ARG A 380 -10.63 19.54 5.23
C ARG A 380 -10.77 19.15 3.77
N GLY A 381 -10.71 17.85 3.51
CA GLY A 381 -11.03 17.26 2.22
C GLY A 381 -12.52 16.93 2.10
N ASP A 382 -12.98 16.77 0.87
CA ASP A 382 -14.30 16.28 0.53
C ASP A 382 -14.35 14.81 0.08
N GLY A 383 -13.21 14.11 0.20
CA GLY A 383 -13.01 12.72 -0.22
C GLY A 383 -13.65 11.59 0.59
N ARG A 384 -13.98 11.72 1.89
CA ARG A 384 -14.40 10.54 2.70
C ARG A 384 -15.80 10.00 2.32
N THR A 385 -15.81 8.72 1.91
CA THR A 385 -16.94 7.80 1.76
C THR A 385 -17.07 6.94 3.03
N GLY A 386 -18.22 6.94 3.71
CA GLY A 386 -18.52 5.96 4.76
C GLY A 386 -19.01 6.45 6.13
N GLY A 387 -19.40 7.72 6.27
CA GLY A 387 -20.15 8.22 7.43
C GLY A 387 -21.27 9.14 6.96
N GLU A 388 -22.36 9.25 7.73
CA GLU A 388 -23.47 10.18 7.42
C GLU A 388 -22.93 11.54 7.00
N GLU A 389 -23.42 12.03 5.86
CA GLU A 389 -23.02 13.26 5.20
C GLU A 389 -23.38 14.50 6.03
N LYS A 390 -22.65 14.73 7.13
CA LYS A 390 -22.79 15.98 7.87
C LYS A 390 -21.89 17.02 7.20
N ALA A 391 -22.52 18.04 6.64
CA ALA A 391 -21.84 19.26 6.24
C ALA A 391 -21.04 19.80 7.44
N GLY A 392 -19.70 19.73 7.35
CA GLY A 392 -18.80 20.23 8.37
C GLY A 392 -19.04 21.72 8.56
N GLY A 393 -19.55 22.13 9.72
CA GLY A 393 -19.70 23.53 10.05
C GLY A 393 -18.35 24.22 10.15
N VAL A 394 -18.36 25.54 10.02
CA VAL A 394 -17.22 26.36 10.43
C VAL A 394 -17.02 26.12 11.92
N PRO A 395 -15.84 25.64 12.36
CA PRO A 395 -15.61 25.44 13.79
C PRO A 395 -15.71 26.79 14.52
N GLU A 396 -16.19 26.74 15.75
CA GLU A 396 -16.41 27.95 16.55
C GLU A 396 -15.09 28.66 16.91
N ARG A 397 -13.96 27.95 16.86
CA ARG A 397 -12.61 28.46 17.14
C ARG A 397 -11.58 27.86 16.20
N GLY A 398 -10.54 28.62 15.87
CA GLY A 398 -9.40 28.18 15.06
C GLY A 398 -9.39 28.57 13.58
N THR A 399 -8.52 27.90 12.82
CA THR A 399 -8.23 28.19 11.40
C THR A 399 -8.44 26.93 10.55
N VAL A 400 -9.20 27.06 9.47
CA VAL A 400 -9.57 25.94 8.59
C VAL A 400 -9.36 26.29 7.13
N LEU A 401 -8.87 25.33 6.36
CA LEU A 401 -8.82 25.37 4.91
C LEU A 401 -9.56 24.15 4.35
N TRP A 402 -10.66 24.39 3.64
CA TRP A 402 -11.33 23.36 2.85
C TRP A 402 -10.68 23.28 1.47
N LEU A 403 -10.14 22.11 1.12
CA LEU A 403 -9.48 21.90 -0.18
C LEU A 403 -10.49 21.88 -1.33
N ASN A 404 -11.72 21.41 -1.08
CA ASN A 404 -12.81 21.30 -2.07
C ASN A 404 -12.36 20.57 -3.34
N GLU A 405 -11.53 19.54 -3.16
CA GLU A 405 -10.75 18.90 -4.20
C GLU A 405 -11.62 18.15 -5.23
N ARG A 406 -12.79 17.65 -4.83
CA ARG A 406 -13.81 17.04 -5.71
C ARG A 406 -15.03 17.94 -5.93
N GLY A 407 -14.94 19.21 -5.56
CA GLY A 407 -16.01 20.19 -5.74
C GLY A 407 -17.32 19.76 -5.07
N LYS A 408 -17.29 19.13 -3.89
CA LYS A 408 -18.52 18.76 -3.16
C LYS A 408 -19.05 19.91 -2.29
N TYR A 409 -18.27 20.97 -2.09
CA TYR A 409 -18.68 22.17 -1.35
C TYR A 409 -19.25 21.85 0.05
N ARG A 410 -18.58 20.96 0.80
CA ARG A 410 -19.03 20.49 2.13
C ARG A 410 -19.17 21.60 3.17
N MET A 411 -18.52 22.73 2.93
CA MET A 411 -18.52 23.91 3.79
C MET A 411 -19.76 24.81 3.58
N TYR A 412 -20.48 24.68 2.46
CA TYR A 412 -21.66 25.48 2.16
C TYR A 412 -22.94 24.74 2.56
N THR A 413 -23.95 25.43 3.07
CA THR A 413 -25.37 25.03 2.98
C THR A 413 -26.23 26.27 2.81
N ALA A 414 -27.47 26.12 2.32
CA ALA A 414 -28.39 27.26 2.20
C ALA A 414 -28.62 27.98 3.55
N GLU A 415 -28.72 27.20 4.63
CA GLU A 415 -28.86 27.70 6.01
C GLU A 415 -27.60 28.41 6.53
N ARG A 416 -26.41 28.04 6.01
CA ARG A 416 -25.11 28.58 6.40
C ARG A 416 -24.51 29.52 5.37
N ARG A 417 -25.33 30.09 4.47
CA ARG A 417 -24.86 30.99 3.40
C ARG A 417 -24.04 32.16 3.94
N GLU A 418 -24.47 32.79 5.02
CA GLU A 418 -23.76 33.91 5.64
C GLU A 418 -22.40 33.50 6.23
N GLN A 419 -22.27 32.25 6.70
CA GLN A 419 -20.98 31.73 7.18
C GLN A 419 -20.04 31.48 6.00
N PHE A 420 -20.57 30.92 4.90
CA PHE A 420 -19.80 30.71 3.68
C PHE A 420 -19.27 32.04 3.12
N LEU A 421 -20.11 33.08 3.04
CA LEU A 421 -19.71 34.41 2.54
C LEU A 421 -18.63 35.11 3.38
N ARG A 422 -18.31 34.62 4.58
CA ARG A 422 -17.20 35.10 5.40
C ARG A 422 -15.87 34.38 5.12
N MET A 423 -15.89 33.35 4.27
CA MET A 423 -14.68 32.63 3.87
C MET A 423 -13.93 33.40 2.79
N LEU A 424 -12.62 33.20 2.76
CA LEU A 424 -11.72 33.70 1.74
C LEU A 424 -11.49 32.61 0.68
N PRO A 425 -11.85 32.82 -0.60
CA PRO A 425 -11.48 31.91 -1.67
C PRO A 425 -9.99 32.04 -2.00
N LEU A 426 -9.28 30.90 -2.02
CA LEU A 426 -7.89 30.81 -2.46
C LEU A 426 -7.85 30.01 -3.76
N VAL A 427 -7.44 30.66 -4.84
CA VAL A 427 -7.44 30.05 -6.18
C VAL A 427 -6.05 29.52 -6.51
N VAL A 428 -5.95 28.21 -6.65
CA VAL A 428 -4.76 27.48 -7.08
C VAL A 428 -4.86 27.21 -8.57
N ARG A 429 -3.89 27.69 -9.35
CA ARG A 429 -3.78 27.47 -10.79
C ARG A 429 -2.64 26.50 -11.09
N GLU A 430 -2.92 25.49 -11.89
CA GLU A 430 -1.94 24.53 -12.41
C GLU A 430 -2.09 24.50 -13.94
N GLY A 431 -1.33 25.35 -14.62
CA GLY A 431 -1.50 25.59 -16.06
C GLY A 431 -2.90 26.12 -16.38
N GLU A 432 -3.67 25.39 -17.18
CA GLU A 432 -5.06 25.73 -17.52
C GLU A 432 -6.08 25.27 -16.46
N ARG A 433 -5.66 24.43 -15.49
CA ARG A 433 -6.55 23.94 -14.43
C ARG A 433 -6.62 24.95 -13.31
N GLU A 434 -7.80 25.11 -12.75
CA GLU A 434 -8.03 25.98 -11.59
C GLU A 434 -8.83 25.24 -10.53
N HIS A 435 -8.39 25.37 -9.27
CA HIS A 435 -9.05 24.82 -8.10
C HIS A 435 -9.21 25.93 -7.05
N THR A 436 -10.43 26.06 -6.50
CA THR A 436 -10.70 27.01 -5.43
C THR A 436 -10.79 26.29 -4.09
N MET A 437 -9.86 26.61 -3.18
CA MET A 437 -9.93 26.29 -1.76
C MET A 437 -10.66 27.40 -1.01
N TYR A 438 -11.22 27.09 0.16
CA TYR A 438 -11.91 28.07 0.99
C TYR A 438 -11.28 28.13 2.36
N PHE A 439 -10.82 29.32 2.75
CA PHE A 439 -10.12 29.57 3.99
C PHE A 439 -11.00 30.34 4.98
N TYR A 440 -10.87 30.03 6.26
CA TYR A 440 -11.50 30.80 7.33
C TYR A 440 -10.69 30.73 8.62
N SER A 441 -10.57 31.87 9.29
CA SER A 441 -10.16 31.98 10.68
C SER A 441 -11.09 32.91 11.44
N GLU A 442 -11.28 32.66 12.74
CA GLU A 442 -11.95 33.62 13.63
C GLU A 442 -11.10 34.89 13.84
N ARG A 443 -9.78 34.80 13.63
CA ARG A 443 -8.84 35.91 13.81
C ARG A 443 -8.74 36.70 12.50
N SER A 444 -9.28 37.92 12.50
CA SER A 444 -9.25 38.81 11.33
C SER A 444 -7.84 39.08 10.78
N GLU A 445 -6.82 39.12 11.65
CA GLU A 445 -5.41 39.25 11.23
C GLU A 445 -4.93 38.04 10.42
N VAL A 446 -5.35 36.82 10.79
CA VAL A 446 -4.99 35.58 10.09
C VAL A 446 -5.69 35.51 8.74
N ASN A 447 -6.94 35.98 8.64
CA ASN A 447 -7.64 36.11 7.35
C ASN A 447 -6.90 37.07 6.40
N ARG A 448 -6.41 38.21 6.91
CA ARG A 448 -5.62 39.14 6.11
C ARG A 448 -4.30 38.52 5.64
N MET A 449 -3.60 37.78 6.50
CA MET A 449 -2.39 37.06 6.11
C MET A 449 -2.66 36.06 4.99
N ALA A 450 -3.78 35.33 5.04
CA ALA A 450 -4.18 34.41 3.98
C ALA A 450 -4.59 35.13 2.68
N GLU A 451 -5.23 36.31 2.77
CA GLU A 451 -5.59 37.14 1.62
C GLU A 451 -4.36 37.65 0.87
N GLU A 452 -3.28 37.95 1.60
CA GLU A 452 -1.99 38.39 1.06
C GLU A 452 -1.09 37.22 0.59
N PHE A 453 -1.52 35.96 0.78
CA PHE A 453 -0.70 34.78 0.45
C PHE A 453 -0.50 34.64 -1.06
N ARG A 454 0.76 34.67 -1.50
CA ARG A 454 1.16 34.44 -2.89
C ARG A 454 2.22 33.36 -2.93
N GLN A 455 2.09 32.47 -3.89
CA GLN A 455 3.08 31.43 -4.12
C GLN A 455 3.10 31.06 -5.59
N GLU A 456 4.29 30.84 -6.13
CA GLU A 456 4.49 30.31 -7.48
C GLU A 456 5.55 29.21 -7.42
N ARG A 457 5.38 28.17 -8.24
CA ARG A 457 6.33 27.07 -8.42
C ARG A 457 6.20 26.49 -9.82
N TYR A 458 7.33 26.30 -10.50
CA TYR A 458 7.38 25.55 -11.75
C TYR A 458 7.48 24.03 -11.47
N LEU A 459 6.73 23.23 -12.24
CA LEU A 459 6.68 21.77 -12.15
C LEU A 459 7.34 21.18 -13.41
N PRO A 460 8.63 20.79 -13.35
CA PRO A 460 9.39 20.40 -14.54
C PRO A 460 8.88 19.14 -15.25
N PHE A 461 8.30 18.17 -14.54
CA PHE A 461 7.84 16.91 -15.15
C PHE A 461 6.43 17.02 -15.72
N GLN A 462 5.64 17.99 -15.25
CA GLN A 462 4.37 18.39 -15.84
C GLN A 462 4.48 19.53 -16.87
N ASP A 463 5.63 20.21 -16.96
CA ASP A 463 5.85 21.38 -17.83
C ASP A 463 4.79 22.47 -17.63
N THR A 464 4.53 22.81 -16.36
CA THR A 464 3.50 23.78 -15.99
C THR A 464 3.90 24.59 -14.77
N THR A 465 3.21 25.71 -14.55
CA THR A 465 3.37 26.54 -13.36
C THR A 465 2.17 26.37 -12.43
N LEU A 466 2.48 26.13 -11.17
CA LEU A 466 1.56 26.12 -10.05
C LEU A 466 1.60 27.49 -9.35
N SER A 467 0.47 28.18 -9.22
CA SER A 467 0.42 29.50 -8.57
C SER A 467 -0.84 29.75 -7.73
N VAL A 468 -0.70 30.66 -6.77
CA VAL A 468 -1.78 31.33 -6.04
C VAL A 468 -1.53 32.84 -6.11
N GLU A 469 -2.50 33.56 -6.65
CA GLU A 469 -2.42 35.00 -6.94
C GLU A 469 -3.46 35.79 -6.13
N GLU A 470 -3.30 37.12 -6.12
CA GLU A 470 -4.27 38.04 -5.52
C GLU A 470 -5.56 38.02 -6.30
N LEU A 471 -6.68 37.93 -5.59
CA LEU A 471 -7.97 38.22 -6.16
C LEU A 471 -8.36 39.63 -5.73
N SER A 472 -8.81 40.44 -6.68
CA SER A 472 -9.52 41.68 -6.37
C SER A 472 -10.83 41.40 -5.61
N ASP A 473 -11.36 42.41 -4.92
CA ASP A 473 -12.66 42.33 -4.24
C ASP A 473 -13.79 41.80 -5.15
N GLU A 474 -13.76 42.21 -6.43
CA GLU A 474 -14.73 41.76 -7.43
C GLU A 474 -14.54 40.28 -7.78
N GLU A 475 -13.31 39.83 -8.00
CA GLU A 475 -12.99 38.43 -8.29
C GLU A 475 -13.30 37.52 -7.11
N MET A 476 -12.98 37.93 -5.88
CA MET A 476 -13.37 37.20 -4.68
C MET A 476 -14.88 37.02 -4.63
N ARG A 477 -15.64 38.09 -4.88
CA ARG A 477 -17.11 38.03 -4.89
C ARG A 477 -17.63 37.10 -5.98
N ILE A 478 -17.02 37.11 -7.16
CA ILE A 478 -17.37 36.19 -8.27
C ILE A 478 -17.12 34.75 -7.83
N ARG A 479 -15.95 34.41 -7.28
CA ARG A 479 -15.61 33.05 -6.83
C ARG A 479 -16.55 32.54 -5.74
N MET A 480 -16.98 33.42 -4.83
CA MET A 480 -17.98 33.07 -3.82
C MET A 480 -19.35 32.76 -4.44
N LEU A 481 -19.80 33.54 -5.44
CA LEU A 481 -21.06 33.31 -6.13
C LEU A 481 -21.02 32.04 -6.99
N GLU A 482 -19.91 31.79 -7.69
CA GLU A 482 -19.67 30.56 -8.45
C GLU A 482 -19.72 29.34 -7.53
N GLY A 483 -19.07 29.41 -6.36
CA GLY A 483 -19.13 28.34 -5.36
C GLY A 483 -20.55 28.06 -4.86
N ILE A 484 -21.35 29.11 -4.58
CA ILE A 484 -22.76 28.98 -4.21
C ILE A 484 -23.57 28.30 -5.33
N LEU A 485 -23.36 28.75 -6.58
CA LEU A 485 -24.07 28.22 -7.74
C LEU A 485 -23.74 26.74 -7.94
N ALA A 486 -22.45 26.38 -7.97
CA ALA A 486 -21.98 25.01 -8.15
C ALA A 486 -22.44 24.08 -7.02
N ALA A 487 -22.38 24.53 -5.78
CA ALA A 487 -22.87 23.76 -4.63
C ALA A 487 -24.39 23.52 -4.69
N THR A 488 -25.14 24.51 -5.17
CA THR A 488 -26.61 24.41 -5.32
C THR A 488 -26.98 23.48 -6.47
N GLU A 489 -26.30 23.61 -7.63
CA GLU A 489 -26.48 22.75 -8.79
C GLU A 489 -26.21 21.28 -8.44
N LYS A 490 -25.09 21.01 -7.75
CA LYS A 490 -24.72 19.66 -7.34
C LYS A 490 -25.78 18.99 -6.47
N ARG A 491 -26.31 19.70 -5.47
CA ARG A 491 -27.42 19.17 -4.63
C ARG A 491 -28.70 18.93 -5.40
N LEU A 492 -29.02 19.81 -6.35
CA LEU A 492 -30.19 19.61 -7.21
C LEU A 492 -30.02 18.34 -8.04
N LEU A 493 -28.82 18.08 -8.57
CA LEU A 493 -28.51 16.85 -9.29
C LEU A 493 -28.61 15.62 -8.37
N GLU A 494 -28.04 15.68 -7.17
CA GLU A 494 -28.13 14.60 -6.16
C GLU A 494 -29.60 14.29 -5.79
N TYR A 495 -30.45 15.31 -5.61
CA TYR A 495 -31.88 15.12 -5.37
C TYR A 495 -32.60 14.49 -6.56
N ILE A 496 -32.28 14.92 -7.79
CA ILE A 496 -32.86 14.33 -9.01
C ILE A 496 -32.47 12.86 -9.14
N GLU A 497 -31.21 12.52 -8.84
CA GLU A 497 -30.71 11.14 -8.89
C GLU A 497 -31.36 10.28 -7.82
N THR A 498 -31.40 10.75 -6.58
CA THR A 498 -32.07 10.07 -5.46
C THR A 498 -33.55 9.85 -5.77
N GLU A 499 -34.25 10.84 -6.36
CA GLU A 499 -35.65 10.69 -6.76
C GLU A 499 -35.82 9.62 -7.85
N LYS A 500 -34.91 9.58 -8.84
CA LYS A 500 -34.91 8.54 -9.88
C LYS A 500 -34.71 7.15 -9.29
N GLU A 501 -33.75 6.99 -8.37
CA GLU A 501 -33.48 5.72 -7.68
C GLU A 501 -34.69 5.27 -6.86
N LEU A 502 -35.27 6.17 -6.04
CA LEU A 502 -36.49 5.89 -5.28
C LEU A 502 -37.66 5.49 -6.18
N ARG A 503 -37.85 6.17 -7.32
CA ARG A 503 -38.88 5.81 -8.30
C ARG A 503 -38.64 4.43 -8.92
N GLN A 504 -37.38 4.08 -9.22
CA GLN A 504 -37.02 2.76 -9.72
C GLN A 504 -37.23 1.67 -8.66
N GLU A 505 -36.89 1.94 -7.41
CA GLU A 505 -37.08 1.03 -6.29
C GLU A 505 -38.56 0.79 -6.01
N ILE A 506 -39.38 1.85 -5.96
CA ILE A 506 -40.84 1.75 -5.86
C ILE A 506 -41.40 0.92 -7.02
N LYS A 507 -40.89 1.09 -8.25
CA LYS A 507 -41.31 0.30 -9.42
C LYS A 507 -40.95 -1.17 -9.25
N ARG A 508 -39.72 -1.50 -8.83
CA ARG A 508 -39.28 -2.88 -8.55
C ARG A 508 -40.13 -3.53 -7.45
N LEU A 509 -40.42 -2.80 -6.38
CA LEU A 509 -41.27 -3.28 -5.28
C LEU A 509 -42.69 -3.60 -5.76
N LYS A 510 -43.30 -2.71 -6.56
CA LYS A 510 -44.62 -2.95 -7.16
C LYS A 510 -44.64 -4.13 -8.13
N GLU A 511 -43.60 -4.32 -8.92
CA GLU A 511 -43.46 -5.49 -9.81
C GLU A 511 -43.25 -6.81 -9.04
N THR A 512 -42.65 -6.73 -7.85
CA THR A 512 -42.42 -7.89 -6.97
C THR A 512 -43.68 -8.27 -6.18
N GLU A 513 -44.48 -7.28 -5.74
CA GLU A 513 -45.80 -7.51 -5.15
C GLU A 513 -46.82 -8.03 -6.17
N GLY A 514 -46.80 -7.50 -7.40
CA GLY A 514 -47.66 -7.98 -8.48
C GLY A 514 -47.46 -9.46 -8.86
N LYS A 515 -46.25 -9.99 -8.67
CA LYS A 515 -45.92 -11.42 -8.86
C LYS A 515 -46.33 -12.32 -7.70
N ARG A 516 -46.50 -11.78 -6.49
CA ARG A 516 -47.00 -12.53 -5.31
C ARG A 516 -48.53 -12.58 -5.23
N GLY A 517 -49.24 -11.74 -5.97
CA GLY A 517 -50.71 -11.73 -6.05
C GLY A 517 -51.32 -12.71 -7.06
N TRP A 518 -50.50 -13.47 -7.80
CA TRP A 518 -50.91 -14.45 -8.82
C TRP A 518 -50.24 -15.82 -8.60
N SER A 519 -50.11 -16.26 -7.34
CA SER A 519 -49.76 -17.65 -6.98
C SER A 519 -50.82 -18.28 -6.10
#